data_AF-A0A162JWP6-F1
#
_entry.id   AF-A0A162JWP6-F1
#
_cell.length_a   1.000
_cell.length_b   1.000
_cell.length_c   1.000
_cell.angle_alpha   90.00
_cell.angle_beta   90.00
_cell.angle_gamma   90.00
#
_symmetry.space_group_name_H-M   'P 1'
#
loop_
_entity.id
_entity.type
_entity.pdbx_description
1 polymer ?
#
loop_
_entity_poly.entity_id
_entity_poly.type
_entity_poly.pdbx_seq_one_letter_code
_entity_poly.pdbx_strand_id
1 'polypeptide(L)'
;MEASPLTRQPQPEVFTPKINQLYAELFQDVEEGRQSKGFWREFFLLKPDLVSLRQLLRDIPPADMLLLEGQSQELFGEAIDALKSGCGNVPQNVLDTLKVFLSCVLTKRYAHPSSANIAVLAGLDRIDLVFTDFVTTLDTVIRAGDNLEIRHKAIVVLLAITAGAYQTTLLTYMIQRDLFPAIIKFIQDTQSSAMVLEPLTLLSLLANYNKFEFQNPYQLRLNDFINEGAITTIVTCIGLGAIAPGPKQEKKPAYDADTAKQMFTKL
;
A
#
# COMPACT_ATOMS: atom_id res chain seq x y z
N MET A 1 29.83 -46.46 16.58
CA MET A 1 28.88 -45.44 17.07
C MET A 1 28.98 -44.28 16.12
N GLU A 2 28.03 -44.14 15.20
CA GLU A 2 27.99 -43.04 14.25
C GLU A 2 27.62 -41.75 14.99
N ALA A 3 28.43 -40.70 14.83
CA ALA A 3 28.23 -39.43 15.49
C ALA A 3 27.00 -38.73 14.90
N SER A 4 26.06 -38.36 15.78
CA SER A 4 24.82 -37.69 15.42
C SER A 4 25.11 -36.35 14.69
N PRO A 5 24.49 -36.07 13.53
CA PRO A 5 24.85 -34.96 12.63
C PRO A 5 24.22 -33.62 13.04
N LEU A 6 24.17 -33.33 14.34
CA LEU A 6 23.63 -32.07 14.87
C LEU A 6 24.79 -31.18 15.30
N THR A 7 25.47 -30.59 14.31
CA THR A 7 26.38 -29.48 14.55
C THR A 7 25.56 -28.27 15.00
N ARG A 8 25.68 -27.90 16.27
CA ARG A 8 25.12 -26.64 16.80
C ARG A 8 25.72 -25.49 15.98
N GLN A 9 24.89 -24.79 15.22
CA GLN A 9 25.29 -23.54 14.60
C GLN A 9 25.65 -22.54 15.72
N PRO A 10 26.74 -21.77 15.57
CA PRO A 10 27.10 -20.74 16.53
C PRO A 10 25.94 -19.73 16.62
N GLN A 11 25.53 -19.42 17.85
CA GLN A 11 24.43 -18.49 18.10
C GLN A 11 24.87 -17.09 17.62
N PRO A 12 24.11 -16.43 16.73
CA PRO A 12 24.48 -15.10 16.24
C PRO A 12 24.45 -14.09 17.40
N GLU A 13 25.43 -13.18 17.42
CA GLU A 13 25.58 -12.15 18.48
C GLU A 13 24.39 -11.19 18.57
N VAL A 14 23.60 -11.09 17.48
CA VAL A 14 22.34 -10.33 17.42
C VAL A 14 21.28 -11.20 16.73
N PHE A 15 20.15 -11.43 17.40
CA PHE A 15 18.98 -12.09 16.79
C PHE A 15 18.28 -11.11 15.84
N THR A 16 18.66 -11.11 14.57
CA THR A 16 17.90 -10.43 13.53
C THR A 16 16.75 -11.34 13.08
N PRO A 17 15.50 -10.82 12.99
CA PRO A 17 14.39 -11.58 12.43
C PRO A 17 14.74 -12.06 11.01
N LYS A 18 14.41 -13.31 10.68
CA LYS A 18 14.74 -13.90 9.37
C LYS A 18 14.22 -13.07 8.20
N ILE A 19 13.05 -12.46 8.33
CA ILE A 19 12.48 -11.58 7.31
C ILE A 19 13.39 -10.39 6.98
N ASN A 20 14.12 -9.84 7.96
CA ASN A 20 15.05 -8.73 7.73
C ASN A 20 16.30 -9.19 6.96
N GLN A 21 16.72 -10.45 7.14
CA GLN A 21 17.78 -11.05 6.33
C GLN A 21 17.33 -11.20 4.88
N LEU A 22 16.09 -11.64 4.64
CA LEU A 22 15.54 -11.75 3.28
C LEU A 22 15.40 -10.37 2.61
N TYR A 23 15.10 -9.30 3.36
CA TYR A 23 15.12 -7.94 2.82
C TYR A 23 16.52 -7.49 2.40
N ALA A 24 17.55 -7.80 3.20
CA ALA A 24 18.94 -7.48 2.86
C ALA A 24 19.40 -8.28 1.62
N GLU A 25 19.09 -9.57 1.57
CA GLU A 25 19.37 -10.43 0.41
C GLU A 25 18.70 -9.91 -0.87
N LEU A 26 17.49 -9.36 -0.76
CA LEU A 26 16.76 -8.85 -1.92
C LEU A 26 17.26 -7.49 -2.42
N PHE A 27 17.69 -6.59 -1.53
CA PHE A 27 17.93 -5.18 -1.86
C PHE A 27 19.35 -4.66 -1.61
N GLN A 28 20.19 -5.40 -0.89
CA GLN A 28 21.54 -4.99 -0.51
C GLN A 28 22.60 -5.98 -1.03
N ASP A 29 22.42 -7.27 -0.76
CA ASP A 29 23.33 -8.34 -1.18
C ASP A 29 22.87 -8.92 -2.52
N VAL A 30 22.78 -8.05 -3.53
CA VAL A 30 22.24 -8.43 -4.83
C VAL A 30 23.20 -9.40 -5.53
N GLU A 31 22.93 -10.70 -5.39
CA GLU A 31 23.58 -11.73 -6.20
C GLU A 31 23.07 -11.67 -7.65
N GLU A 32 23.96 -11.95 -8.61
CA GLU A 32 23.59 -12.01 -10.03
C GLU A 32 22.66 -13.20 -10.29
N GLY A 33 21.34 -12.97 -10.26
CA GLY A 33 20.37 -14.00 -10.57
C GLY A 33 18.96 -13.71 -10.07
N ARG A 34 18.00 -14.53 -10.52
CA ARG A 34 16.63 -14.52 -10.00
C ARG A 34 16.56 -15.23 -8.67
N GLN A 35 15.73 -14.73 -7.77
CA GLN A 35 15.48 -15.41 -6.51
C GLN A 35 14.73 -16.73 -6.73
N SER A 36 15.03 -17.73 -5.91
CA SER A 36 14.43 -19.06 -6.06
C SER A 36 12.95 -19.06 -5.64
N LYS A 37 12.15 -20.04 -6.13
CA LYS A 37 10.78 -20.22 -5.64
C LYS A 37 10.70 -20.53 -4.15
N GLY A 38 11.76 -21.11 -3.57
CA GLY A 38 11.85 -21.37 -2.14
C GLY A 38 11.97 -20.07 -1.33
N PHE A 39 12.77 -19.13 -1.83
CA PHE A 39 12.95 -17.80 -1.25
C PHE A 39 11.60 -17.08 -1.11
N TRP A 40 10.83 -16.95 -2.20
CA TRP A 40 9.56 -16.23 -2.18
C TRP A 40 8.50 -16.88 -1.29
N ARG A 41 8.48 -18.22 -1.23
CA ARG A 41 7.61 -18.95 -0.31
C ARG A 41 7.93 -18.61 1.15
N GLU A 42 9.21 -18.59 1.52
CA GLU A 42 9.63 -18.21 2.87
C GLU A 42 9.33 -16.73 3.14
N PHE A 43 9.65 -15.86 2.19
CA PHE A 43 9.46 -14.41 2.27
C PHE A 43 8.02 -14.04 2.62
N PHE A 44 7.03 -14.60 1.93
CA PHE A 44 5.62 -14.29 2.17
C PHE A 44 4.97 -15.11 3.28
N LEU A 45 5.58 -16.22 3.69
CA LEU A 45 5.13 -16.99 4.86
C LEU A 45 5.40 -16.23 6.16
N LEU A 46 6.54 -15.55 6.24
CA LEU A 46 6.93 -14.79 7.43
C LEU A 46 6.10 -13.51 7.59
N LYS A 47 5.80 -13.15 8.84
CA LYS A 47 5.15 -11.87 9.14
C LYS A 47 6.11 -10.73 8.76
N PRO A 48 5.67 -9.77 7.93
CA PRO A 48 6.55 -8.69 7.49
C PRO A 48 6.86 -7.71 8.61
N ASP A 49 8.12 -7.27 8.70
CA ASP A 49 8.51 -6.12 9.50
C ASP A 49 8.36 -4.84 8.66
N LEU A 50 7.18 -4.23 8.80
CA LEU A 50 6.80 -3.06 8.00
C LEU A 50 7.63 -1.82 8.31
N VAL A 51 8.23 -1.74 9.50
CA VAL A 51 9.07 -0.60 9.89
C VAL A 51 10.42 -0.74 9.23
N SER A 52 11.05 -1.91 9.36
CA SER A 52 12.34 -2.21 8.74
C SER A 52 12.26 -2.14 7.21
N LEU A 53 11.24 -2.75 6.59
CA LEU A 53 11.06 -2.68 5.14
C LEU A 53 10.91 -1.23 4.65
N ARG A 54 10.12 -0.41 5.37
CA ARG A 54 9.92 0.99 5.01
C ARG A 54 11.22 1.79 5.12
N GLN A 55 12.00 1.59 6.17
CA GLN A 55 13.27 2.28 6.37
C GLN A 55 14.25 1.91 5.25
N LEU A 56 14.44 0.60 5.03
CA LEU A 56 15.29 0.09 3.96
C LEU A 56 14.92 0.69 2.59
N LEU A 57 13.64 0.64 2.21
CA LEU A 57 13.21 1.17 0.92
C LEU A 57 13.31 2.69 0.84
N ARG A 58 13.18 3.43 1.95
CA ARG A 58 13.34 4.90 1.95
C ARG A 58 14.80 5.30 1.78
N ASP A 59 15.71 4.55 2.37
CA ASP A 59 17.14 4.85 2.37
C ASP A 59 17.78 4.64 0.99
N ILE A 60 17.18 3.80 0.13
CA ILE A 60 17.59 3.62 -1.27
C ILE A 60 17.29 4.90 -2.09
N PRO A 61 18.28 5.57 -2.68
CA PRO A 61 18.06 6.72 -3.56
C PRO A 61 17.23 6.37 -4.83
N PRO A 62 16.58 7.35 -5.48
CA PRO A 62 15.80 7.09 -6.71
C PRO A 62 16.63 6.48 -7.85
N ALA A 63 17.91 6.86 -7.98
CA ALA A 63 18.80 6.31 -9.01
C ALA A 63 19.11 4.82 -8.74
N ASP A 64 19.45 4.48 -7.49
CA ASP A 64 19.77 3.10 -7.10
C ASP A 64 18.52 2.21 -7.15
N MET A 65 17.34 2.76 -6.88
CA MET A 65 16.07 2.03 -7.05
C MET A 65 15.85 1.59 -8.50
N LEU A 66 16.31 2.37 -9.49
CA LEU A 66 16.23 1.98 -10.91
C LEU A 66 17.24 0.88 -11.25
N LEU A 67 18.38 0.82 -10.58
CA LEU A 67 19.33 -0.28 -10.74
C LEU A 67 18.79 -1.60 -10.16
N LEU A 68 17.90 -1.51 -9.18
CA LEU A 68 17.20 -2.63 -8.54
C LEU A 68 15.89 -3.02 -9.25
N GLU A 69 15.66 -2.57 -10.48
CA GLU A 69 14.39 -2.80 -11.19
C GLU A 69 14.06 -4.30 -11.35
N GLY A 70 15.06 -5.16 -11.52
CA GLY A 70 14.86 -6.61 -11.63
C GLY A 70 14.28 -7.21 -10.34
N GLN A 71 14.86 -6.86 -9.20
CA GLN A 71 14.45 -7.36 -7.88
C GLN A 71 13.09 -6.79 -7.49
N SER A 72 12.83 -5.52 -7.81
CA SER A 72 11.54 -4.89 -7.53
C SER A 72 10.42 -5.45 -8.40
N GLN A 73 10.69 -5.75 -9.67
CA GLN A 73 9.78 -6.44 -10.57
C GLN A 73 9.49 -7.88 -10.10
N GLU A 74 10.52 -8.62 -9.65
CA GLU A 74 10.36 -9.97 -9.09
C GLU A 74 9.49 -9.95 -7.83
N LEU A 75 9.77 -9.05 -6.88
CA LEU A 75 8.95 -8.87 -5.69
C LEU A 75 7.48 -8.59 -6.05
N PHE A 76 7.24 -7.72 -7.02
CA PHE A 76 5.89 -7.35 -7.43
C PHE A 76 5.16 -8.51 -8.12
N GLY A 77 5.83 -9.20 -9.04
CA GLY A 77 5.27 -10.36 -9.75
C GLY A 77 4.97 -11.54 -8.82
N GLU A 78 5.93 -11.91 -7.97
CA GLU A 78 5.77 -13.03 -7.03
C GLU A 78 4.75 -12.71 -5.95
N ALA A 79 4.58 -11.44 -5.57
CA ALA A 79 3.48 -11.02 -4.70
C ALA A 79 2.11 -11.24 -5.37
N ILE A 80 1.95 -10.94 -6.66
CA ILE A 80 0.71 -11.20 -7.40
C ILE A 80 0.41 -12.69 -7.43
N ASP A 81 1.41 -13.52 -7.72
CA ASP A 81 1.23 -14.98 -7.76
C ASP A 81 0.97 -15.59 -6.38
N ALA A 82 1.59 -15.05 -5.33
CA ALA A 82 1.32 -15.42 -3.94
C ALA A 82 -0.09 -15.02 -3.49
N LEU A 83 -0.69 -13.94 -4.01
CA LEU A 83 -2.09 -13.60 -3.72
C LEU A 83 -3.08 -14.57 -4.37
N LYS A 84 -2.77 -15.10 -5.55
CA LYS A 84 -3.65 -16.05 -6.26
C LYS A 84 -3.62 -17.45 -5.65
N SER A 85 -2.45 -17.88 -5.18
CA SER A 85 -2.19 -19.26 -4.75
C SER A 85 -1.99 -19.43 -3.24
N GLY A 86 -1.78 -18.32 -2.53
CA GLY A 86 -1.51 -18.31 -1.10
C GLY A 86 -2.72 -18.68 -0.26
N CYS A 87 -2.45 -19.30 0.88
CA CYS A 87 -3.45 -19.67 1.87
C CYS A 87 -3.00 -19.25 3.28
N GLY A 88 -3.93 -19.24 4.24
CA GLY A 88 -3.66 -18.81 5.61
C GLY A 88 -3.25 -17.34 5.68
N ASN A 89 -2.11 -17.05 6.30
CA ASN A 89 -1.64 -15.67 6.49
C ASN A 89 -0.88 -15.09 5.30
N VAL A 90 -0.57 -15.89 4.27
CA VAL A 90 0.24 -15.46 3.13
C VAL A 90 -0.39 -14.25 2.42
N PRO A 91 -1.68 -14.25 2.03
CA PRO A 91 -2.28 -13.09 1.37
C PRO A 91 -2.19 -11.81 2.20
N GLN A 92 -2.37 -11.91 3.52
CA GLN A 92 -2.26 -10.77 4.42
C GLN A 92 -0.84 -10.19 4.48
N ASN A 93 0.17 -11.06 4.62
CA ASN A 93 1.57 -10.66 4.63
C ASN A 93 1.98 -10.01 3.30
N VAL A 94 1.52 -10.57 2.18
CA VAL A 94 1.77 -10.04 0.84
C VAL A 94 1.16 -8.64 0.69
N LEU A 95 -0.10 -8.44 1.07
CA LEU A 95 -0.76 -7.13 0.97
C LEU A 95 -0.08 -6.07 1.85
N ASP A 96 0.34 -6.44 3.06
CA ASP A 96 1.08 -5.53 3.94
C ASP A 96 2.44 -5.13 3.35
N THR A 97 3.14 -6.09 2.74
CA THR A 97 4.42 -5.85 2.03
C THR A 97 4.20 -4.94 0.83
N LEU A 98 3.23 -5.25 -0.04
CA LEU A 98 2.91 -4.47 -1.23
C LEU A 98 2.53 -3.03 -0.88
N LYS A 99 1.74 -2.82 0.18
CA LYS A 99 1.40 -1.49 0.67
C LYS A 99 2.66 -0.67 0.96
N VAL A 100 3.59 -1.22 1.74
CA VAL A 100 4.83 -0.52 2.11
C VAL A 100 5.69 -0.27 0.89
N PHE A 101 5.87 -1.29 0.06
CA PHE A 101 6.66 -1.23 -1.17
C PHE A 101 6.16 -0.13 -2.11
N LEU A 102 4.88 -0.16 -2.49
CA LEU A 102 4.28 0.83 -3.40
C LEU A 102 4.33 2.25 -2.80
N SER A 103 4.04 2.39 -1.51
CA SER A 103 4.09 3.70 -0.84
C SER A 103 5.49 4.31 -0.80
N CYS A 104 6.54 3.48 -0.74
CA CYS A 104 7.93 3.97 -0.72
C CYS A 104 8.46 4.22 -2.13
N VAL A 105 8.20 3.29 -3.06
CA VAL A 105 8.74 3.34 -4.42
C VAL A 105 8.10 4.46 -5.23
N LEU A 106 6.78 4.60 -5.18
CA LEU A 106 6.06 5.57 -6.00
C LEU A 106 6.18 7.01 -5.50
N THR A 107 6.62 7.20 -4.25
CA THR A 107 6.85 8.54 -3.69
C THR A 107 8.27 9.07 -3.91
N LYS A 108 9.15 8.25 -4.51
CA LYS A 108 10.48 8.69 -4.91
C LYS A 108 10.40 9.72 -6.04
N ARG A 109 11.30 10.71 -5.99
CA ARG A 109 11.36 11.79 -7.00
C ARG A 109 12.24 11.37 -8.17
N TYR A 110 11.66 10.62 -9.10
CA TYR A 110 12.32 10.29 -10.36
C TYR A 110 12.31 11.48 -11.32
N ALA A 111 13.32 11.56 -12.20
CA ALA A 111 13.34 12.56 -13.27
C ALA A 111 12.15 12.39 -14.24
N HIS A 112 11.77 11.13 -14.51
CA HIS A 112 10.64 10.77 -15.36
C HIS A 112 9.72 9.78 -14.61
N PRO A 113 8.78 10.26 -13.79
CA PRO A 113 7.97 9.41 -12.91
C PRO A 113 7.20 8.30 -13.64
N SER A 114 6.61 8.59 -14.79
CA SER A 114 5.81 7.60 -15.55
C SER A 114 6.66 6.41 -16.00
N SER A 115 7.79 6.65 -16.66
CA SER A 115 8.67 5.57 -17.14
C SER A 115 9.39 4.86 -15.99
N ALA A 116 9.85 5.61 -14.98
CA ALA A 116 10.52 5.04 -13.81
C ALA A 116 9.59 4.11 -13.01
N ASN A 117 8.34 4.53 -12.75
CA ASN A 117 7.37 3.69 -12.04
C ASN A 117 7.05 2.42 -12.83
N ILE A 118 6.94 2.50 -14.16
CA ILE A 118 6.72 1.33 -15.02
C ILE A 118 7.94 0.39 -14.96
N ALA A 119 9.15 0.94 -15.11
CA ALA A 119 10.40 0.19 -15.07
C ALA A 119 10.54 -0.58 -13.76
N VAL A 120 10.37 0.09 -12.62
CA VAL A 120 10.53 -0.54 -11.30
C VAL A 120 9.45 -1.59 -10.99
N LEU A 121 8.22 -1.44 -11.50
CA LEU A 121 7.11 -2.34 -11.14
C LEU A 121 6.94 -3.52 -12.08
N ALA A 122 7.10 -3.33 -13.39
CA ALA A 122 6.75 -4.35 -14.38
C ALA A 122 7.74 -4.46 -15.55
N GLY A 123 8.56 -3.43 -15.77
CA GLY A 123 9.28 -3.25 -17.02
C GLY A 123 8.36 -2.75 -18.14
N LEU A 124 8.94 -2.00 -19.09
CA LEU A 124 8.19 -1.37 -20.17
C LEU A 124 7.51 -2.40 -21.10
N ASP A 125 8.13 -3.55 -21.31
CA ASP A 125 7.65 -4.56 -22.26
C ASP A 125 6.49 -5.41 -21.73
N ARG A 126 6.29 -5.45 -20.40
CA ARG A 126 5.33 -6.36 -19.74
C ARG A 126 4.26 -5.63 -18.95
N ILE A 127 4.25 -4.30 -19.01
CA ILE A 127 3.40 -3.46 -18.18
C ILE A 127 1.93 -3.84 -18.28
N ASP A 128 1.42 -4.04 -19.51
CA ASP A 128 0.02 -4.39 -19.73
C ASP A 128 -0.37 -5.72 -19.07
N LEU A 129 0.49 -6.74 -19.20
CA LEU A 129 0.27 -8.05 -18.63
C LEU A 129 0.28 -7.96 -17.10
N VAL A 130 1.32 -7.37 -16.52
CA VAL A 130 1.53 -7.33 -15.08
C VAL A 130 0.45 -6.49 -14.39
N PHE A 131 0.10 -5.31 -14.92
CA PHE A 131 -0.90 -4.44 -14.29
C PHE A 131 -2.33 -4.94 -14.48
N THR A 132 -2.67 -5.50 -15.65
CA THR A 132 -3.99 -6.11 -15.84
C THR A 132 -4.20 -7.24 -14.84
N ASP A 133 -3.17 -8.07 -14.66
CA ASP A 133 -3.20 -9.19 -13.73
C ASP A 133 -3.23 -8.74 -12.26
N PHE A 134 -2.43 -7.73 -11.90
CA PHE A 134 -2.45 -7.10 -10.58
C PHE A 134 -3.83 -6.55 -10.21
N VAL A 135 -4.42 -5.72 -11.07
CA VAL A 135 -5.73 -5.10 -10.81
C VAL A 135 -6.84 -6.17 -10.79
N THR A 136 -6.75 -7.19 -11.65
CA THR A 136 -7.67 -8.34 -11.65
C THR A 136 -7.59 -9.15 -10.36
N THR A 137 -6.38 -9.39 -9.88
CA THR A 137 -6.13 -10.13 -8.64
C THR A 137 -6.70 -9.37 -7.45
N LEU A 138 -6.44 -8.06 -7.33
CA LEU A 138 -6.98 -7.25 -6.24
C LEU A 138 -8.50 -7.11 -6.30
N ASP A 139 -9.11 -6.95 -7.48
CA ASP A 139 -10.57 -6.96 -7.64
C ASP A 139 -11.17 -8.27 -7.09
N THR A 140 -10.54 -9.40 -7.40
CA THR A 140 -10.97 -10.72 -6.91
C THR A 140 -10.86 -10.81 -5.39
N VAL A 141 -9.73 -10.38 -4.82
CA VAL A 141 -9.52 -10.36 -3.36
C VAL A 141 -10.56 -9.45 -2.67
N ILE A 142 -10.87 -8.27 -3.23
CA ILE A 142 -11.87 -7.36 -2.65
C ILE A 142 -13.28 -7.95 -2.71
N ARG A 143 -13.62 -8.73 -3.74
CA ARG A 143 -14.96 -9.34 -3.89
C ARG A 143 -15.17 -10.57 -3.02
N ALA A 144 -14.13 -11.38 -2.87
CA ALA A 144 -14.23 -12.76 -2.39
C ALA A 144 -13.16 -13.16 -1.36
N GLY A 145 -12.35 -12.24 -0.86
CA GLY A 145 -11.37 -12.54 0.19
C GLY A 145 -12.00 -13.10 1.45
N ASP A 146 -11.27 -13.99 2.13
CA ASP A 146 -11.76 -14.81 3.25
C ASP A 146 -12.39 -14.02 4.40
N ASN A 147 -11.89 -12.80 4.64
CA ASN A 147 -12.37 -11.92 5.68
C ASN A 147 -12.29 -10.44 5.28
N LEU A 148 -12.95 -9.59 6.05
CA LEU A 148 -12.98 -8.14 5.80
C LEU A 148 -11.60 -7.48 5.91
N GLU A 149 -10.70 -7.99 6.74
CA GLU A 149 -9.35 -7.41 6.90
C GLU A 149 -8.51 -7.57 5.62
N ILE A 150 -8.52 -8.76 5.01
CA ILE A 150 -7.81 -9.02 3.74
C ILE A 150 -8.40 -8.16 2.62
N ARG A 151 -9.74 -8.07 2.55
CA ARG A 151 -10.44 -7.23 1.58
C ARG A 151 -10.06 -5.74 1.75
N HIS A 152 -10.02 -5.24 2.98
CA HIS A 152 -9.59 -3.87 3.28
C HIS A 152 -8.12 -3.64 2.90
N LYS A 153 -7.22 -4.56 3.24
CA LYS A 153 -5.80 -4.47 2.86
C LYS A 153 -5.62 -4.41 1.34
N ALA A 154 -6.40 -5.15 0.57
CA ALA A 154 -6.39 -5.07 -0.89
C ALA A 154 -6.83 -3.67 -1.41
N ILE A 155 -7.85 -3.08 -0.80
CA ILE A 155 -8.26 -1.69 -1.08
C ILE A 155 -7.13 -0.71 -0.74
N VAL A 156 -6.45 -0.89 0.39
CA VAL A 156 -5.33 -0.04 0.81
C VAL A 156 -4.14 -0.15 -0.14
N VAL A 157 -3.88 -1.35 -0.69
CA VAL A 157 -2.86 -1.54 -1.74
C VAL A 157 -3.24 -0.79 -3.02
N LEU A 158 -4.49 -0.90 -3.49
CA LEU A 158 -4.99 -0.11 -4.61
C LEU A 158 -4.86 1.39 -4.34
N LEU A 159 -5.23 1.86 -3.15
CA LEU A 159 -5.10 3.26 -2.77
C LEU A 159 -3.64 3.74 -2.80
N ALA A 160 -2.69 2.93 -2.33
CA ALA A 160 -1.28 3.28 -2.36
C ALA A 160 -0.77 3.51 -3.79
N ILE A 161 -1.15 2.64 -4.73
CA ILE A 161 -0.76 2.80 -6.13
C ILE A 161 -1.51 3.93 -6.83
N THR A 162 -2.81 4.10 -6.59
CA THR A 162 -3.59 5.20 -7.17
C THR A 162 -3.06 6.55 -6.70
N ALA A 163 -2.71 6.69 -5.42
CA ALA A 163 -2.15 7.93 -4.88
C ALA A 163 -0.72 8.18 -5.38
N GLY A 164 0.14 7.16 -5.36
CA GLY A 164 1.55 7.29 -5.75
C GLY A 164 1.76 7.47 -7.25
N ALA A 165 0.90 6.89 -8.08
CA ALA A 165 1.00 6.91 -9.53
C ALA A 165 -0.05 7.81 -10.21
N TYR A 166 -0.73 8.69 -9.46
CA TYR A 166 -1.91 9.44 -9.91
C TYR A 166 -1.74 10.19 -11.25
N GLN A 167 -0.55 10.73 -11.49
CA GLN A 167 -0.23 11.50 -12.70
C GLN A 167 0.34 10.66 -13.85
N THR A 168 0.26 9.32 -13.75
CA THR A 168 0.81 8.40 -14.73
C THR A 168 -0.29 7.60 -15.44
N THR A 169 0.06 6.96 -16.54
CA THR A 169 -0.84 6.10 -17.31
C THR A 169 -1.22 4.80 -16.59
N LEU A 170 -0.60 4.48 -15.44
CA LEU A 170 -0.90 3.28 -14.66
C LEU A 170 -2.34 3.24 -14.15
N LEU A 171 -2.97 4.40 -13.93
CA LEU A 171 -4.37 4.46 -13.50
C LEU A 171 -5.32 4.03 -14.61
N THR A 172 -4.91 4.06 -15.88
CA THR A 172 -5.74 3.60 -16.99
C THR A 172 -6.16 2.13 -16.84
N TYR A 173 -5.33 1.27 -16.24
CA TYR A 173 -5.70 -0.12 -15.95
C TYR A 173 -6.83 -0.22 -14.91
N MET A 174 -6.87 0.69 -13.93
CA MET A 174 -7.96 0.79 -12.96
C MET A 174 -9.21 1.44 -13.55
N ILE A 175 -9.07 2.29 -14.57
CA ILE A 175 -10.20 2.83 -15.33
C ILE A 175 -10.84 1.75 -16.20
N GLN A 176 -10.02 0.90 -16.83
CA GLN A 176 -10.46 -0.21 -17.67
C GLN A 176 -11.10 -1.35 -16.85
N ARG A 177 -10.59 -1.61 -15.64
CA ARG A 177 -11.20 -2.57 -14.71
C ARG A 177 -12.25 -1.90 -13.85
N ASP A 178 -13.50 -2.32 -13.95
CA ASP A 178 -14.57 -1.78 -13.11
C ASP A 178 -14.47 -2.28 -11.66
N LEU A 179 -13.72 -1.55 -10.83
CA LEU A 179 -13.52 -1.85 -9.40
C LEU A 179 -14.69 -1.36 -8.53
N PHE A 180 -15.56 -0.50 -9.07
CA PHE A 180 -16.64 0.14 -8.33
C PHE A 180 -17.56 -0.86 -7.61
N PRO A 181 -18.06 -1.95 -8.25
CA PRO A 181 -18.94 -2.88 -7.57
C PRO A 181 -18.26 -3.61 -6.41
N ALA A 182 -16.97 -3.93 -6.55
CA ALA A 182 -16.20 -4.60 -5.50
C ALA A 182 -16.05 -3.70 -4.26
N ILE A 183 -15.72 -2.43 -4.48
CA ILE A 183 -15.52 -1.44 -3.43
C ILE A 183 -16.84 -1.12 -2.71
N ILE A 184 -17.94 -0.92 -3.46
CA ILE A 184 -19.26 -0.70 -2.85
C ILE A 184 -19.71 -1.91 -2.04
N LYS A 185 -19.54 -3.13 -2.58
CA LYS A 185 -19.84 -4.36 -1.83
C LYS A 185 -19.06 -4.41 -0.51
N PHE A 186 -17.77 -4.06 -0.52
CA PHE A 186 -16.99 -3.97 0.71
C PHE A 186 -17.57 -2.95 1.71
N ILE A 187 -17.96 -1.75 1.25
CA ILE A 187 -18.57 -0.71 2.11
C ILE A 187 -19.89 -1.18 2.72
N GLN A 188 -20.68 -1.99 2.00
CA GLN A 188 -21.92 -2.56 2.54
C GLN A 188 -21.65 -3.69 3.54
N ASP A 189 -20.63 -4.50 3.29
CA ASP A 189 -20.30 -5.64 4.15
C ASP A 189 -19.61 -5.19 5.45
N THR A 190 -18.90 -4.06 5.45
CA THR A 190 -18.24 -3.54 6.65
C THR A 190 -19.25 -2.94 7.63
N GLN A 191 -19.21 -3.42 8.88
CA GLN A 191 -19.96 -2.85 9.99
C GLN A 191 -19.16 -1.75 10.71
N SER A 192 -17.87 -1.59 10.38
CA SER A 192 -16.99 -0.60 10.99
C SER A 192 -16.88 0.63 10.11
N SER A 193 -17.32 1.78 10.64
CA SER A 193 -17.12 3.07 9.98
C SER A 193 -15.64 3.39 9.76
N ALA A 194 -14.74 2.91 10.61
CA ALA A 194 -13.30 3.17 10.47
C ALA A 194 -12.70 2.59 9.17
N MET A 195 -13.33 1.56 8.60
CA MET A 195 -12.85 0.90 7.38
C MET A 195 -13.43 1.51 6.09
N VAL A 196 -14.31 2.52 6.18
CA VAL A 196 -15.03 3.09 5.03
C VAL A 196 -14.22 4.22 4.36
N LEU A 197 -13.32 4.87 5.09
CA LEU A 197 -12.59 6.05 4.62
C LEU A 197 -11.65 5.74 3.44
N GLU A 198 -10.83 4.68 3.53
CA GLU A 198 -9.91 4.34 2.45
C GLU A 198 -10.63 3.90 1.16
N PRO A 199 -11.67 3.03 1.21
CA PRO A 199 -12.53 2.74 0.05
C PRO A 199 -13.09 4.00 -0.64
N LEU A 200 -13.59 4.96 0.15
CA LEU A 200 -14.13 6.21 -0.38
C LEU A 200 -13.05 7.09 -0.99
N THR A 201 -11.88 7.15 -0.35
CA THR A 201 -10.75 7.92 -0.87
C THR A 201 -10.27 7.36 -2.21
N LEU A 202 -10.22 6.04 -2.33
CA LEU A 202 -9.89 5.35 -3.58
C LEU A 202 -10.90 5.70 -4.68
N LEU A 203 -12.20 5.56 -4.42
CA LEU A 203 -13.25 5.93 -5.39
C LEU A 203 -13.17 7.40 -5.79
N SER A 204 -12.88 8.28 -4.83
CA SER A 204 -12.77 9.73 -5.06
C SER A 204 -11.57 10.05 -5.95
N LEU A 205 -10.42 9.41 -5.74
CA LEU A 205 -9.25 9.59 -6.62
C LEU A 205 -9.54 9.06 -8.02
N LEU A 206 -10.10 7.86 -8.13
CA LEU A 206 -10.43 7.26 -9.43
C LEU A 206 -11.46 8.09 -10.21
N ALA A 207 -12.45 8.67 -9.54
CA ALA A 207 -13.43 9.57 -10.17
C ALA A 207 -12.84 10.92 -10.58
N ASN A 208 -11.77 11.38 -9.93
CA ASN A 208 -11.11 12.64 -10.27
C ASN A 208 -10.03 12.49 -11.34
N TYR A 209 -9.55 11.27 -11.59
CA TYR A 209 -8.53 11.02 -12.61
C TYR A 209 -9.01 11.47 -13.99
N ASN A 210 -8.27 12.39 -14.60
CA ASN A 210 -8.50 12.93 -15.95
C ASN A 210 -9.96 13.33 -16.25
N LYS A 211 -10.70 13.76 -15.22
CA LYS A 211 -12.14 14.07 -15.29
C LYS A 211 -12.52 15.16 -16.30
N PHE A 212 -11.55 15.97 -16.72
CA PHE A 212 -11.73 17.03 -17.70
C PHE A 212 -11.25 16.63 -19.10
N GLU A 213 -10.53 15.52 -19.22
CA GLU A 213 -9.96 15.05 -20.50
C GLU A 213 -10.86 14.00 -21.17
N PHE A 214 -11.58 13.19 -20.39
CA PHE A 214 -12.53 12.21 -20.90
C PHE A 214 -13.70 11.96 -19.92
N GLN A 215 -14.74 11.30 -20.41
CA GLN A 215 -15.88 10.88 -19.59
C GLN A 215 -15.48 9.73 -18.66
N ASN A 216 -15.19 10.05 -17.41
CA ASN A 216 -14.70 9.08 -16.45
C ASN A 216 -15.84 8.13 -15.95
N PRO A 217 -15.69 6.79 -16.08
CA PRO A 217 -16.73 5.84 -15.70
C PRO A 217 -17.05 5.85 -14.20
N TYR A 218 -16.08 6.11 -13.33
CA TYR A 218 -16.32 6.23 -11.89
C TYR A 218 -17.15 7.46 -11.56
N GLN A 219 -16.98 8.56 -12.29
CA GLN A 219 -17.83 9.75 -12.16
C GLN A 219 -19.28 9.45 -12.55
N LEU A 220 -19.49 8.78 -13.68
CA LEU A 220 -20.83 8.36 -14.10
C LEU A 220 -21.48 7.46 -13.05
N ARG A 221 -20.76 6.45 -12.58
CA ARG A 221 -21.26 5.54 -11.54
C ARG A 221 -21.62 6.26 -10.24
N LEU A 222 -20.87 7.28 -9.84
CA LEU A 222 -21.19 8.09 -8.66
C LEU A 222 -22.41 8.97 -8.88
N ASN A 223 -22.56 9.57 -10.07
CA ASN A 223 -23.73 10.39 -10.40
C ASN A 223 -25.02 9.56 -10.43
N ASP A 224 -24.94 8.32 -10.95
CA ASP A 224 -26.07 7.40 -11.04
C ASP A 224 -26.18 6.47 -9.81
N PHE A 225 -25.42 6.75 -8.74
CA PHE A 225 -25.32 5.84 -7.61
C PHE A 225 -26.60 5.84 -6.76
N ILE A 226 -27.34 4.73 -6.82
CA ILE A 226 -28.54 4.51 -6.00
C ILE A 226 -28.33 3.25 -5.16
N ASN A 227 -27.95 3.45 -3.90
CA ASN A 227 -27.78 2.38 -2.92
C ASN A 227 -27.92 2.95 -1.49
N GLU A 228 -29.14 2.97 -0.97
CA GLU A 228 -29.45 3.62 0.31
C GLU A 228 -28.62 3.08 1.48
N GLY A 229 -28.40 1.76 1.52
CA GLY A 229 -27.60 1.12 2.56
C GLY A 229 -26.14 1.60 2.53
N ALA A 230 -25.50 1.57 1.36
CA ALA A 230 -24.14 2.07 1.21
C ALA A 230 -24.05 3.58 1.52
N ILE A 231 -24.99 4.38 1.01
CA ILE A 231 -25.04 5.83 1.24
C ILE A 231 -25.17 6.13 2.73
N THR A 232 -26.03 5.41 3.45
CA THR A 232 -26.22 5.60 4.89
C THR A 232 -24.94 5.27 5.65
N THR A 233 -24.29 4.14 5.36
CA THR A 233 -23.00 3.78 5.97
C THR A 233 -21.94 4.86 5.74
N ILE A 234 -21.86 5.40 4.51
CA ILE A 234 -20.94 6.48 4.13
C ILE A 234 -21.23 7.76 4.92
N VAL A 235 -22.49 8.20 4.96
CA VAL A 235 -22.90 9.42 5.69
C VAL A 235 -22.65 9.28 7.18
N THR A 236 -22.97 8.13 7.78
CA THR A 236 -22.69 7.86 9.20
C THR A 236 -21.20 7.90 9.49
N CYS A 237 -20.37 7.30 8.63
CA CYS A 237 -18.92 7.35 8.78
C CYS A 237 -18.38 8.79 8.77
N ILE A 238 -18.77 9.59 7.78
CA ILE A 238 -18.33 10.99 7.66
C ILE A 238 -18.84 11.80 8.85
N GLY A 239 -20.10 11.58 9.27
CA GLY A 239 -20.70 12.25 10.42
C GLY A 239 -19.95 12.00 11.72
N LEU A 240 -19.55 10.75 12.00
CA LEU A 240 -18.75 10.41 13.18
C LEU A 240 -17.37 11.09 13.16
N GLY A 241 -16.73 11.20 11.99
CA GLY A 241 -15.46 11.90 11.83
C GLY A 241 -15.56 13.42 12.09
N ALA A 242 -16.68 14.04 11.74
CA ALA A 242 -16.94 15.46 11.97
C ALA A 242 -17.29 15.80 13.43
N ILE A 243 -17.78 14.82 14.21
CA ILE A 243 -18.17 14.99 15.62
C ILE A 243 -16.97 14.76 16.57
N ALA A 244 -15.86 14.22 16.08
CA ALA A 244 -14.63 14.10 16.88
C ALA A 244 -14.18 15.50 17.33
N PRO A 245 -14.07 15.77 18.65
CA PRO A 245 -13.65 17.08 19.12
C PRO A 245 -12.24 17.35 18.61
N GLY A 246 -12.08 18.39 17.78
CA GLY A 246 -10.77 18.87 17.35
C GLY A 246 -9.86 19.15 18.55
N PRO A 247 -8.53 19.21 18.35
CA PRO A 247 -7.61 19.56 19.42
C PRO A 247 -8.10 20.85 20.07
N LYS A 248 -8.40 20.80 21.37
CA LYS A 248 -8.79 21.98 22.15
C LYS A 248 -7.75 23.05 21.85
N GLN A 249 -8.17 24.18 21.28
CA GLN A 249 -7.30 25.34 21.16
C GLN A 249 -6.71 25.61 22.55
N GLU A 250 -5.39 25.50 22.69
CA GLU A 250 -4.72 25.94 23.90
C GLU A 250 -5.09 27.42 24.08
N LYS A 251 -5.83 27.71 25.15
CA LYS A 251 -6.17 29.09 25.49
C LYS A 251 -4.85 29.83 25.63
N LYS A 252 -4.59 30.80 24.75
CA LYS A 252 -3.48 31.74 24.93
C LYS A 252 -3.55 32.26 26.38
N PRO A 253 -2.48 32.16 27.17
CA PRO A 253 -2.50 32.68 28.53
C PRO A 253 -2.87 34.17 28.48
N ALA A 254 -3.98 34.51 29.13
CA ALA A 254 -4.37 35.89 29.32
C ALA A 254 -3.48 36.44 30.44
N TYR A 255 -2.46 37.20 30.05
CA TYR A 255 -1.62 37.91 30.99
C TYR A 255 -2.31 39.20 31.42
N ASP A 256 -2.33 39.47 32.73
CA ASP A 256 -2.71 40.79 33.21
C ASP A 256 -1.68 41.85 32.76
N ALA A 257 -2.08 43.13 32.82
CA ALA A 257 -1.28 44.23 32.30
C ALA A 257 0.09 44.34 32.99
N ASP A 258 0.20 43.92 34.24
CA ASP A 258 1.43 43.99 35.02
C ASP A 258 2.39 42.84 34.66
N THR A 259 1.87 41.62 34.45
CA THR A 259 2.64 40.46 33.99
C THR A 259 3.11 40.65 32.56
N ALA A 260 2.30 41.25 31.69
CA ALA A 260 2.70 41.61 30.32
C ALA A 260 3.86 42.62 30.33
N LYS A 261 3.79 43.68 31.16
CA LYS A 261 4.87 44.67 31.30
C LYS A 261 6.16 44.04 31.81
N GLN A 262 6.10 43.13 32.79
CA GLN A 262 7.29 42.46 33.31
C GLN A 262 7.99 41.58 32.26
N MET A 263 7.23 40.95 31.35
CA MET A 263 7.81 40.18 30.26
C MET A 263 8.49 41.06 29.20
N PHE A 264 7.94 42.24 28.89
CA PHE A 264 8.59 43.20 27.98
C PHE A 264 9.85 43.85 28.56
N THR A 265 10.00 43.91 29.88
CA THR A 265 11.17 44.51 30.53
C THR A 265 12.34 43.53 30.66
N LYS A 266 12.13 42.24 30.34
CA LYS A 266 13.14 41.17 30.39
C LYS A 266 13.64 40.72 29.01
N LEU A 267 13.25 41.42 27.95
CA LEU A 267 13.81 41.32 26.59
C LEU A 267 14.86 42.42 26.40
#